data_AF-A0A933PRS0-F1
#
_entry.id   AF-A0A933PRS0-F1
#
_cell.length_a   1.000
_cell.length_b   1.000
_cell.length_c   1.000
_cell.angle_alpha   90.00
_cell.angle_beta   90.00
_cell.angle_gamma   90.00
#
_symmetry.space_group_name_H-M   'P 1'
#
loop_
_entity.id
_entity.type
_entity.pdbx_description
1 polymer ?
#
loop_
_entity_poly.entity_id
_entity_poly.type
_entity_poly.pdbx_seq_one_letter_code
_entity_poly.pdbx_strand_id
1 'polypeptide(L)' 'MIKRKSFAKIEECYKLPNLLEVQLRSYEEFLQKDTPKTKRKNKGLE' A
#
# COMPACT_ATOMS: atom_id res chain seq x y z
N MET A 1 28.46 14.18 -14.08
CA MET A 1 27.47 13.26 -13.50
C MET A 1 28.06 12.60 -12.26
N ILE A 2 27.41 12.72 -11.12
CA ILE A 2 27.84 12.10 -9.85
C ILE A 2 27.47 10.61 -9.89
N LYS A 3 28.43 9.71 -9.58
CA LYS A 3 28.21 8.25 -9.52
C LYS A 3 28.10 7.80 -8.06
N ARG A 4 26.98 7.17 -7.69
CA ARG A 4 26.79 6.51 -6.39
C ARG A 4 27.42 5.11 -6.45
N LYS A 5 28.27 4.78 -5.47
CA LYS A 5 28.83 3.43 -5.30
C LYS A 5 28.19 2.76 -4.08
N SER A 6 27.71 1.53 -4.24
CA SER A 6 27.22 0.68 -3.14
C SER A 6 28.31 -0.32 -2.74
N PHE A 7 28.40 -0.62 -1.44
CA PHE A 7 29.29 -1.65 -0.88
C PHE A 7 28.50 -2.79 -0.22
N ALA A 8 27.18 -2.86 -0.47
CA ALA A 8 26.34 -3.92 0.06
C ALA A 8 26.86 -5.30 -0.39
N LYS A 9 26.99 -6.21 0.57
CA LYS A 9 27.40 -7.61 0.34
C LYS A 9 26.20 -8.56 0.21
N ILE A 10 25.05 -8.13 0.71
CA ILE A 10 23.80 -8.88 0.70
C ILE A 10 22.94 -8.34 -0.43
N GLU A 11 22.35 -9.24 -1.20
CA GLU A 11 21.44 -8.90 -2.28
C GLU A 11 20.06 -8.51 -1.73
N GLU A 12 19.45 -7.48 -2.31
CA GLU A 12 18.04 -7.16 -2.04
C GLU A 12 17.15 -8.23 -2.67
N CYS A 13 16.65 -9.16 -1.86
CA CYS A 13 15.80 -10.26 -2.34
C CYS A 13 14.34 -9.86 -2.59
N TYR A 14 13.93 -8.65 -2.19
CA TYR A 14 12.63 -8.08 -2.49
C TYR A 14 12.72 -6.56 -2.66
N LYS A 15 11.77 -5.99 -3.41
CA LYS A 15 11.62 -4.55 -3.55
C LYS A 15 10.93 -3.98 -2.31
N LEU A 16 11.31 -2.76 -1.93
CA LEU A 16 10.56 -2.05 -0.89
C LEU A 16 9.08 -1.94 -1.30
N PRO A 17 8.15 -2.28 -0.39
CA PRO A 17 6.73 -2.12 -0.65
C PRO A 17 6.37 -0.62 -0.68
N ASN A 18 5.15 -0.32 -1.12
CA ASN A 18 4.61 1.02 -0.94
C ASN A 18 4.42 1.28 0.56
N LEU A 19 5.19 2.22 1.11
CA LEU A 19 5.18 2.52 2.55
C LEU A 19 3.84 3.11 3.04
N LEU A 20 2.96 3.53 2.13
CA LEU A 20 1.62 4.03 2.43
C LEU A 20 0.51 3.02 2.15
N GLU A 21 0.86 1.80 1.74
CA GLU A 21 -0.13 0.79 1.32
C GLU A 21 -1.17 0.53 2.40
N VAL A 22 -0.73 0.37 3.66
CA VAL A 22 -1.62 0.07 4.78
C VAL A 22 -2.63 1.20 4.99
N GLN A 23 -2.17 2.44 4.96
CA GLN A 23 -2.97 3.64 5.20
C GLN A 23 -4.00 3.83 4.08
N LEU A 24 -3.56 3.71 2.83
CA LEU A 24 -4.42 3.83 1.65
C LEU A 24 -5.48 2.73 1.63
N ARG A 25 -5.06 1.47 1.80
CA ARG A 25 -5.97 0.32 1.80
C ARG A 25 -6.98 0.42 2.94
N SER A 26 -6.55 0.81 4.14
CA SER A 26 -7.44 0.97 5.29
C SER A 26 -8.52 2.02 5.02
N TYR A 27 -8.16 3.14 4.39
CA TYR A 27 -9.12 4.19 4.06
C TYR A 27 -10.08 3.78 2.95
N GLU A 28 -9.59 3.09 1.93
CA GLU A 28 -10.42 2.53 0.85
C GLU A 28 -11.43 1.51 1.39
N GLU A 29 -10.99 0.61 2.28
CA GLU A 29 -11.86 -0.37 2.93
C GLU A 29 -12.89 0.25 3.86
N PHE A 30 -12.53 1.36 4.53
CA PHE A 30 -13.45 2.10 5.39
C PHE A 30 -14.57 2.75 4.57
N LEU A 31 -14.23 3.40 3.45
CA LEU A 31 -15.19 4.11 2.62
C LEU A 31 -16.01 3.22 1.70
N GLN A 32 -15.40 2.16 1.16
CA GLN A 32 -16.01 1.28 0.14
C GLN A 32 -16.57 2.07 -1.06
N LYS A 33 -15.88 3.16 -1.45
CA LYS A 33 -16.38 4.15 -2.43
C LYS A 33 -16.73 3.51 -3.79
N ASP A 34 -15.93 2.54 -4.23
CA ASP A 34 -16.07 1.87 -5.53
C ASP A 34 -16.95 0.60 -5.44
N THR A 35 -17.52 0.31 -4.27
CA THR A 35 -18.42 -0.84 -4.06
C THR A 35 -19.89 -0.38 -4.10
N PRO A 36 -20.74 -0.99 -4.96
CA PRO A 36 -22.17 -0.72 -4.98
C PRO A 36 -22.81 -0.95 -3.61
N LYS A 37 -23.77 -0.10 -3.21
CA LYS A 37 -24.37 -0.12 -1.87
C LYS A 37 -24.85 -1.50 -1.42
N THR A 38 -25.47 -2.26 -2.32
CA THR A 38 -26.00 -3.61 -2.05
C THR A 38 -24.94 -4.68 -1.79
N LYS A 39 -23.67 -4.40 -2.14
CA LYS A 39 -22.53 -5.29 -1.94
C LYS A 39 -21.57 -4.78 -0.86
N ARG A 40 -21.85 -3.62 -0.25
CA ARG A 40 -21.02 -3.09 0.83
C ARG A 40 -21.09 -4.01 2.04
N LYS A 41 -19.95 -4.21 2.66
CA LYS A 41 -19.85 -4.94 3.93
C LYS A 41 -20.32 -4.00 5.05
N ASN A 42 -20.96 -4.56 6.07
CA ASN A 42 -21.31 -3.81 7.27
C ASN A 42 -20.05 -3.58 8.13
N LYS A 43 -19.18 -2.68 7.67
CA LYS A 43 -17.94 -2.29 8.30
C LYS A 43 -17.49 -0.92 7.78
N GLY A 44 -16.74 -0.20 8.59
CA GLY A 44 -16.18 1.10 8.19
C GLY A 44 -17.20 2.22 8.38
N LEU A 45 -17.51 2.96 7.32
CA LEU A 45 -18.46 4.06 7.38
C LEU A 45 -19.91 3.54 7.34
N GLU A 46 -20.64 3.72 8.45
CA GLU A 46 -22.08 3.43 8.60
C GLU A 46 -22.95 4.64 8.22
#